data_AF-A0A9N9ADS4-F1
#
_entry.id   AF-A0A9N9ADS4-F1
#
_cell.length_a   1.000
_cell.length_b   1.000
_cell.length_c   1.000
_cell.angle_alpha   90.00
_cell.angle_beta   90.00
_cell.angle_gamma   90.00
#
_symmetry.space_group_name_H-M   'P 1'
#
loop_
_entity.id
_entity.type
_entity.pdbx_description
1 polymer ?
#
loop_
_entity_poly.entity_id
_entity_poly.type
_entity_poly.pdbx_seq_one_letter_code
_entity_poly.pdbx_strand_id
1 'polypeptide(L)'
;MPIGCKVCIKGPPMYTFIDKLVEIVLPRMKEWHGVPMSSGDGDGNIAMGFPASALSLFPDIEGNYDSFPLMTGFDVIFNTTAYTDYEARSLLSGFQIPFNERKRRNKL
;
A
#
# COMPACT_ATOMS: atom_id res chain seq x y z
N MET A 1 9.57 18.83 -18.25
CA MET A 1 10.49 18.40 -17.18
C MET A 1 9.88 17.17 -16.51
N PRO A 2 10.54 16.00 -16.49
CA PRO A 2 10.02 14.81 -15.81
C PRO A 2 10.16 14.96 -14.28
N ILE A 3 9.11 14.63 -13.53
CA ILE A 3 9.01 14.87 -12.06
C ILE A 3 8.90 13.56 -11.25
N GLY A 4 8.56 12.44 -11.91
CA GLY A 4 8.42 11.14 -11.24
C GLY A 4 8.22 9.99 -12.20
N CYS A 5 7.98 8.81 -11.63
CA CYS A 5 7.79 7.56 -12.36
C CYS A 5 6.46 6.92 -11.95
N LYS A 6 5.83 6.19 -12.87
CA LYS A 6 4.68 5.33 -12.58
C LYS A 6 4.88 3.98 -13.24
N VAL A 7 4.39 2.93 -12.59
CA VAL A 7 4.38 1.58 -13.15
C VAL A 7 3.00 0.96 -12.92
N CYS A 8 2.49 0.25 -13.92
CA CYS A 8 1.26 -0.53 -13.81
C CYS A 8 1.63 -2.00 -13.94
N ILE A 9 1.54 -2.74 -12.83
CA ILE A 9 1.79 -4.18 -12.79
C ILE A 9 0.47 -4.95 -12.85
N LYS A 10 0.44 -6.07 -13.59
CA LYS A 10 -0.75 -6.92 -13.76
C LYS A 10 -0.33 -8.39 -13.76
N GLY A 11 -1.22 -9.29 -13.37
CA GLY A 11 -0.98 -10.74 -13.42
C GLY A 11 0.06 -11.20 -12.38
N PRO A 12 0.94 -12.18 -12.70
CA PRO A 12 1.85 -12.77 -11.72
C PRO A 12 2.76 -11.75 -10.98
N PRO A 13 3.38 -10.75 -11.65
CA PRO A 13 4.21 -9.75 -10.96
C PRO A 13 3.45 -8.91 -9.91
N MET A 14 2.14 -8.70 -10.12
CA MET A 14 1.29 -7.98 -9.16
C MET A 14 1.12 -8.78 -7.88
N TYR A 15 0.87 -10.09 -7.98
CA TYR A 15 0.75 -10.96 -6.82
C TYR A 15 2.08 -11.05 -6.05
N THR A 16 3.21 -11.20 -6.75
CA THR A 16 4.53 -11.18 -6.11
C THR A 16 4.81 -9.87 -5.37
N PHE A 17 4.35 -8.74 -5.89
CA PHE A 17 4.46 -7.45 -5.19
C PHE A 17 3.60 -7.44 -3.92
N ILE A 18 2.34 -7.90 -4.00
CA ILE A 18 1.44 -7.98 -2.84
C ILE A 18 2.02 -8.89 -1.76
N ASP A 19 2.54 -10.06 -2.13
CA ASP A 19 3.14 -11.01 -1.18
C ASP A 19 4.32 -10.36 -0.43
N LYS A 20 5.27 -9.75 -1.15
CA LYS A 20 6.39 -9.02 -0.53
C LYS A 20 5.91 -7.87 0.36
N LEU A 21 4.87 -7.15 -0.09
CA LEU A 21 4.33 -6.02 0.65
C LEU A 21 3.76 -6.49 1.99
N VAL A 22 2.88 -7.48 1.97
CA VAL A 22 2.13 -7.96 3.13
C VAL A 22 2.99 -8.76 4.10
N GLU A 23 3.86 -9.64 3.60
CA GLU A 23 4.65 -10.53 4.46
C GLU A 23 5.89 -9.85 5.06
N ILE A 24 6.49 -8.89 4.34
CA ILE A 24 7.78 -8.30 4.71
C ILE A 24 7.64 -6.82 5.07
N VAL A 25 7.05 -6.01 4.18
CA VAL A 25 7.09 -4.55 4.31
C VAL A 25 6.13 -4.07 5.40
N LEU A 26 4.84 -4.41 5.31
CA LEU A 26 3.82 -3.92 6.25
C LEU A 26 4.15 -4.26 7.72
N PRO A 27 4.58 -5.49 8.07
CA PRO A 27 4.91 -5.83 9.46
C PRO A 27 6.14 -5.09 10.00
N ARG A 28 7.07 -4.70 9.12
CA ARG A 28 8.30 -3.97 9.49
C ARG A 28 8.06 -2.46 9.62
N MET A 29 6.95 -1.94 9.11
CA MET A 29 6.59 -0.53 9.22
C MET A 29 6.09 -0.16 10.62
N LYS A 30 6.94 0.48 11.43
CA LYS A 30 6.63 0.82 12.83
C LYS A 30 5.48 1.81 13.01
N GLU A 31 5.35 2.80 12.12
CA GLU A 31 4.39 3.91 12.26
C GLU A 31 3.15 3.76 11.38
N TRP A 32 3.02 2.64 10.66
CA TRP A 32 1.93 2.44 9.72
C TRP A 32 0.80 1.63 10.36
N HIS A 33 -0.39 2.24 10.38
CA HIS A 33 -1.50 1.73 11.18
C HIS A 33 -2.59 1.04 10.34
N GLY A 34 -2.34 0.77 9.06
CA GLY A 34 -3.35 0.26 8.13
C GLY A 34 -3.87 1.28 7.13
N VAL A 35 -4.54 0.79 6.10
CA VAL A 35 -5.26 1.62 5.11
C VAL A 35 -6.49 2.24 5.78
N PRO A 36 -6.74 3.55 5.65
CA PRO A 36 -7.95 4.16 6.19
C PRO A 36 -9.22 3.52 5.62
N MET A 37 -10.22 3.24 6.46
CA MET A 37 -11.52 2.72 5.98
C MET A 37 -12.26 3.68 5.03
N SER A 38 -11.92 4.98 5.08
CA SER A 38 -12.40 5.99 4.15
C SER A 38 -11.70 5.98 2.80
N SER A 39 -10.68 5.13 2.61
CA SER A 39 -10.01 4.99 1.31
C SER A 39 -10.90 4.21 0.35
N GLY A 40 -10.99 4.72 -0.87
CA GLY A 40 -11.94 4.29 -1.89
C GLY A 40 -12.33 5.46 -2.79
N ASP A 41 -12.56 5.19 -4.07
CA ASP A 41 -13.10 6.18 -5.03
C ASP A 41 -14.59 5.97 -5.33
N GLY A 42 -15.22 4.96 -4.73
CA GLY A 42 -16.61 4.60 -4.92
C GLY A 42 -16.81 3.48 -5.94
N ASP A 43 -15.84 3.27 -6.85
CA ASP A 43 -15.91 2.33 -7.97
C ASP A 43 -15.01 1.10 -7.73
N GLY A 44 -14.62 0.83 -6.48
CA GLY A 44 -13.87 -0.36 -6.11
C GLY A 44 -12.35 -0.23 -6.26
N ASN A 45 -11.82 0.99 -6.43
CA ASN A 45 -10.38 1.22 -6.40
C ASN A 45 -9.95 1.76 -5.02
N ILE A 46 -8.86 1.21 -4.49
CA ILE A 46 -8.35 1.59 -3.17
C ILE A 46 -6.94 2.14 -3.30
N ALA A 47 -6.71 3.34 -2.78
CA ALA A 47 -5.41 3.96 -2.73
C ALA A 47 -4.77 3.86 -1.33
N MET A 48 -3.46 3.70 -1.29
CA MET A 48 -2.68 3.78 -0.06
C MET A 48 -1.34 4.47 -0.32
N GLY A 49 -0.99 5.40 0.56
CA GLY A 49 0.29 6.12 0.50
C GLY A 49 1.30 5.54 1.48
N PHE A 50 2.56 5.51 1.04
CA PHE A 50 3.68 5.04 1.83
C PHE A 50 4.72 6.15 2.06
N PRO A 51 5.29 6.25 3.28
CA PRO A 51 6.40 7.15 3.54
C PRO A 51 7.67 6.65 2.81
N ALA A 52 8.64 7.54 2.62
CA ALA A 52 9.92 7.21 1.99
C ALA A 52 10.65 6.04 2.66
N SER A 53 10.49 5.88 3.98
CA SER A 53 11.05 4.78 4.75
C SER A 53 10.47 3.40 4.38
N ALA A 54 9.31 3.33 3.73
CA ALA A 54 8.73 2.05 3.31
C ALA A 54 9.54 1.41 2.16
N LEU A 55 10.10 2.23 1.27
CA LEU A 55 10.80 1.74 0.08
C LEU A 55 12.06 0.96 0.45
N SER A 56 12.76 1.36 1.51
CA SER A 56 13.96 0.67 2.00
C SER A 56 13.67 -0.69 2.66
N LEU A 57 12.42 -0.98 2.99
CA LEU A 57 12.03 -2.24 3.63
C LEU A 57 11.80 -3.37 2.61
N PHE A 58 11.79 -3.07 1.32
CA PHE A 58 11.66 -4.10 0.29
C PHE A 58 12.96 -4.92 0.22
N PRO A 59 12.86 -6.25 0.14
CA PRO A 59 14.05 -7.12 0.10
C PRO A 59 14.94 -6.87 -1.12
N ASP A 60 14.35 -6.41 -2.22
CA ASP A 60 15.07 -6.11 -3.46
C ASP A 60 15.94 -4.84 -3.34
N ILE A 61 15.66 -3.98 -2.35
CA ILE A 61 16.32 -2.68 -2.13
C ILE A 61 17.21 -2.72 -0.88
N GLU A 62 16.80 -3.45 0.16
CA GLU A 62 17.49 -3.57 1.46
C GLU A 62 18.99 -3.89 1.29
N GLY A 63 19.34 -4.84 0.40
CA GLY A 63 20.73 -5.26 0.17
C GLY A 63 21.63 -4.20 -0.49
N ASN A 64 21.05 -3.22 -1.17
CA ASN A 64 21.76 -2.17 -1.89
C ASN A 64 21.40 -0.77 -1.35
N TYR A 65 20.97 -0.67 -0.10
CA TYR A 65 20.50 0.59 0.50
C TYR A 65 21.50 1.75 0.32
N ASP A 66 22.80 1.48 0.49
CA ASP A 66 23.86 2.47 0.31
C ASP A 66 23.97 3.04 -1.11
N SER A 67 23.43 2.33 -2.12
CA SER A 67 23.38 2.79 -3.51
C SER A 67 22.25 3.79 -3.77
N PHE A 68 21.32 3.97 -2.84
CA PHE A 68 20.12 4.80 -2.99
C PHE A 68 20.11 5.97 -2.00
N PRO A 69 20.77 7.10 -2.33
CA PRO A 69 20.92 8.22 -1.40
C PRO A 69 19.62 9.01 -1.13
N LEU A 70 18.60 8.88 -1.99
CA LEU A 70 17.33 9.58 -1.84
C LEU A 70 16.16 8.61 -2.04
N MET A 71 15.56 8.18 -0.94
CA MET A 71 14.29 7.44 -0.98
C MET A 71 13.13 8.41 -1.07
N THR A 72 12.15 8.09 -1.93
CA THR A 72 10.92 8.87 -2.08
C THR A 72 9.74 8.07 -1.55
N GLY A 73 8.72 8.78 -1.05
CA GLY A 73 7.42 8.16 -0.77
C GLY A 73 6.76 7.75 -2.08
N PHE A 74 5.83 6.81 -2.00
CA PHE A 74 5.10 6.34 -3.17
C PHE A 74 3.65 5.99 -2.79
N ASP A 75 2.78 6.08 -3.78
CA ASP A 75 1.37 5.68 -3.65
C ASP A 75 1.14 4.39 -4.42
N VAL A 76 0.34 3.50 -3.83
CA VAL A 76 -0.11 2.26 -4.46
C VAL A 76 -1.61 2.36 -4.63
N ILE A 77 -2.07 2.09 -5.84
CA ILE A 77 -3.49 2.07 -6.19
C ILE A 77 -3.85 0.65 -6.61
N PHE A 78 -4.75 0.03 -5.85
CA PHE A 78 -5.33 -1.27 -6.19
C PHE A 78 -6.56 -1.05 -7.05
N ASN A 79 -6.44 -1.39 -8.33
CA ASN A 79 -7.58 -1.43 -9.22
C ASN A 79 -8.17 -2.84 -9.17
N THR A 80 -9.36 -2.97 -8.59
CA THR A 80 -10.04 -4.26 -8.44
C THR A 80 -11.17 -4.40 -9.45
N THR A 81 -11.78 -5.58 -9.51
CA THR A 81 -12.99 -5.83 -10.31
C THR A 81 -14.27 -5.62 -9.51
N ALA A 82 -14.18 -5.11 -8.28
CA ALA A 82 -15.33 -4.83 -7.43
C ALA A 82 -16.11 -3.62 -7.96
N TYR A 83 -17.40 -3.55 -7.65
CA TYR A 83 -18.25 -2.40 -8.00
C TYR A 83 -18.39 -1.40 -6.87
N THR A 84 -18.00 -1.79 -5.66
CA THR A 84 -18.07 -0.93 -4.48
C THR A 84 -16.77 -1.00 -3.69
N ASP A 85 -16.43 0.08 -2.99
CA ASP A 85 -15.27 0.10 -2.10
C ASP A 85 -15.38 -0.93 -0.98
N TYR A 86 -16.60 -1.30 -0.58
CA TYR A 86 -16.81 -2.33 0.44
C TYR A 86 -16.31 -3.69 -0.05
N GLU A 87 -16.71 -4.11 -1.24
CA GLU A 87 -16.25 -5.34 -1.87
C GLU A 87 -14.72 -5.33 -2.10
N ALA A 88 -14.18 -4.19 -2.56
CA ALA A 88 -12.74 -4.02 -2.73
C ALA A 88 -11.99 -4.17 -1.40
N ARG A 89 -12.49 -3.59 -0.31
CA ARG A 89 -11.90 -3.74 1.04
C ARG A 89 -11.97 -5.17 1.52
N SER A 90 -13.08 -5.87 1.30
CA SER A 90 -13.21 -7.29 1.65
C SER A 90 -12.20 -8.15 0.89
N LEU A 91 -11.99 -7.89 -0.40
CA LEU A 91 -10.98 -8.57 -1.21
C LEU A 91 -9.57 -8.33 -0.66
N LEU A 92 -9.20 -7.06 -0.45
CA LEU A 92 -7.87 -6.69 0.06
C LEU A 92 -7.63 -7.20 1.49
N SER A 93 -8.67 -7.26 2.33
CA SER A 93 -8.59 -7.89 3.65
C SER A 93 -8.31 -9.39 3.54
N GLY A 94 -8.80 -10.07 2.50
CA GLY A 94 -8.45 -11.46 2.20
C GLY A 94 -6.97 -11.65 1.89
N PHE A 95 -6.37 -10.67 1.18
CA PHE A 95 -4.92 -10.56 0.96
C PHE A 95 -4.14 -10.06 2.19
N GLN A 96 -4.75 -10.07 3.38
CA GLN A 96 -4.13 -9.65 4.64
C GLN A 96 -3.67 -8.19 4.67
N ILE A 97 -4.24 -7.32 3.82
CA ILE A 97 -4.02 -5.88 3.92
C ILE A 97 -4.83 -5.35 5.11
N PRO A 98 -4.19 -4.77 6.14
CA PRO A 98 -4.91 -4.30 7.31
C PRO A 98 -5.58 -2.95 7.03
N PHE A 99 -6.84 -2.85 7.42
CA PHE A 99 -7.60 -1.60 7.40
C PHE A 99 -7.76 -1.04 8.80
N ASN A 100 -7.60 0.28 8.94
CA ASN A 100 -7.78 0.97 10.20
C ASN A 100 -9.18 1.58 10.29
N GLU A 101 -9.99 1.07 11.21
CA GLU A 101 -11.13 1.80 11.72
C GLU A 101 -10.64 2.91 12.66
N ARG A 102 -10.44 4.10 12.12
CA ARG A 102 -10.26 5.28 12.95
C ARG A 102 -11.59 5.56 13.67
N LYS A 103 -11.85 4.89 14.81
CA LYS A 103 -12.99 5.19 15.67
C LYS A 103 -12.94 6.68 15.98
N ARG A 104 -13.96 7.44 15.54
CA ARG A 104 -14.15 8.83 15.99
C ARG A 104 -14.17 8.79 17.51
N ARG A 105 -13.07 9.19 18.14
CA ARG A 105 -12.99 9.40 19.57
C ARG A 105 -13.91 10.59 19.84
N ASN A 106 -15.15 10.32 20.26
CA ASN A 106 -16.07 11.34 20.74
C ASN A 106 -15.33 12.09 21.85
N LYS A 107 -14.94 13.33 21.58
CA LYS A 107 -14.56 14.28 22.63
C LYS A 107 -15.85 14.57 23.40
N LEU A 108 -16.00 13.94 24.56
CA LEU A 108 -16.82 14.45 25.66
C LEU A 108 -16.14 15.69 26.23
#